data_AF-A0A6I7NHP1-F1
#
_entry.id   AF-A0A6I7NHP1-F1
#
_cell.length_a   1.000
_cell.length_b   1.000
_cell.length_c   1.000
_cell.angle_alpha   90.00
_cell.angle_beta   90.00
_cell.angle_gamma   90.00
#
_symmetry.space_group_name_H-M   'P 1'
#
loop_
_entity.id
_entity.type
_entity.pdbx_description
1 polymer ?
#
loop_
_entity_poly.entity_id
_entity_poly.type
_entity_poly.pdbx_seq_one_letter_code
_entity_poly.pdbx_strand_id
1 'polypeptide(L)'
;MAETIMSWQSQSWPTSPAYCNLVTLQSITGCQHLGRRWLLPGGDIESRSGSAQARLTNASDLQSQRITAAQKELDLLTTLLACDERPISDGEARVNTTTNAQTLALAIHNARRQRLPLGNGAPRISPENIQQAKVVQQHLIDRYIAEGHKPVGFKLGLTDVRMQAALGLDQPLASPLMAGWQIKETTLDSHELIEPRVEIEVAFVFSRPVLQPDVDDATLLSALAGVTTAFEFCDSAYAGWPHSIAEAVADGLSFGRFMLGNTLHKVDPVSLARLTAKLMNHGELVAEGAGSQCMGSPLDACRWLVRQRALSGTPVQAGDVLLSGALAPMLPIRAGDYLSVDMGHLGTLECAIN
;
A
#
# COMPACT_ATOMS: atom_id res chain seq x y z
N MET A 1 -55.01 3.43 -9.06
CA MET A 1 -55.52 2.28 -9.84
C MET A 1 -54.48 1.95 -10.91
N ALA A 2 -53.98 0.70 -10.88
CA ALA A 2 -53.04 0.03 -11.81
C ALA A 2 -51.64 0.67 -11.92
N GLU A 3 -50.59 0.25 -11.21
CA GLU A 3 -49.89 -1.06 -11.17
C GLU A 3 -49.51 -1.62 -12.55
N THR A 4 -48.21 -1.62 -12.85
CA THR A 4 -47.59 -2.60 -13.75
C THR A 4 -46.25 -2.99 -13.18
N ILE A 5 -46.27 -4.17 -12.56
CA ILE A 5 -45.15 -4.92 -12.00
C ILE A 5 -44.49 -5.67 -13.18
N MET A 6 -43.19 -5.47 -13.39
CA MET A 6 -42.38 -6.37 -14.21
C MET A 6 -41.52 -7.24 -13.31
N SER A 7 -41.96 -8.50 -13.17
CA SER A 7 -41.25 -9.59 -12.52
C SER A 7 -40.03 -10.00 -13.36
N TRP A 8 -38.84 -9.98 -12.77
CA TRP A 8 -37.68 -10.70 -13.30
C TRP A 8 -37.57 -12.05 -12.61
N GLN A 9 -37.71 -13.11 -13.40
CA GLN A 9 -37.58 -14.50 -12.98
C GLN A 9 -36.11 -14.86 -12.81
N SER A 10 -35.81 -15.50 -11.68
CA SER A 10 -34.56 -16.18 -11.37
C SER A 10 -34.27 -17.32 -12.35
N GLN A 11 -33.09 -17.32 -12.97
CA GLN A 11 -32.53 -18.52 -13.60
C GLN A 11 -31.22 -18.88 -12.91
N SER A 12 -31.26 -20.00 -12.20
CA SER A 12 -30.16 -20.74 -11.63
C SER A 12 -29.38 -21.47 -12.74
N TRP A 13 -28.04 -21.45 -12.65
CA TRP A 13 -27.16 -22.27 -13.49
C TRP A 13 -26.47 -23.34 -12.65
N PRO A 14 -26.30 -24.57 -13.18
CA PRO A 14 -25.83 -25.72 -12.43
C PRO A 14 -24.32 -25.75 -12.24
N THR A 15 -23.93 -26.37 -11.12
CA THR A 15 -22.59 -26.70 -10.67
C THR A 15 -21.99 -27.95 -11.34
N SER A 16 -20.65 -27.97 -11.46
CA SER A 16 -19.72 -29.14 -11.50
C SER A 16 -19.17 -29.59 -12.88
N PRO A 17 -18.07 -30.39 -12.96
CA PRO A 17 -16.70 -29.89 -13.15
C PRO A 17 -15.91 -30.66 -14.25
N ALA A 18 -14.62 -30.34 -14.35
CA ALA A 18 -13.53 -31.06 -15.03
C ALA A 18 -13.37 -30.84 -16.54
N TYR A 19 -12.22 -30.28 -16.95
CA TYR A 19 -11.34 -30.90 -17.93
C TYR A 19 -9.90 -30.39 -17.72
N CYS A 20 -9.04 -31.32 -17.30
CA CYS A 20 -7.58 -31.23 -17.42
C CYS A 20 -7.20 -30.99 -18.88
N ASN A 21 -6.23 -30.12 -19.13
CA ASN A 21 -5.33 -30.29 -20.27
C ASN A 21 -3.91 -29.93 -19.87
N LEU A 22 -3.06 -30.94 -19.98
CA LEU A 22 -1.60 -30.90 -19.92
C LEU A 22 -1.06 -29.96 -20.99
N VAL A 23 -0.15 -29.06 -20.62
CA VAL A 23 0.83 -28.51 -21.54
C VAL A 23 2.21 -28.91 -21.05
N THR A 24 2.88 -29.64 -21.92
CA THR A 24 4.20 -30.23 -21.81
C THR A 24 5.29 -29.16 -21.73
N LEU A 25 6.13 -29.25 -20.70
CA LEU A 25 7.43 -28.58 -20.61
C LEU A 25 8.40 -29.26 -21.58
N GLN A 26 8.70 -28.60 -22.70
CA GLN A 26 9.88 -28.92 -23.50
C GLN A 26 11.06 -28.05 -23.05
N SER A 27 12.12 -28.74 -22.70
CA SER A 27 13.46 -28.30 -22.36
C SER A 27 14.07 -27.36 -23.42
N ILE A 28 14.66 -26.25 -22.98
CA ILE A 28 15.76 -25.60 -23.70
C ILE A 28 16.98 -25.61 -22.78
N THR A 29 17.81 -26.63 -22.97
CA THR A 29 19.23 -26.62 -22.67
C THR A 29 19.95 -25.94 -23.84
N GLY A 30 20.85 -24.98 -23.54
CA GLY A 30 21.86 -24.56 -24.51
C GLY A 30 22.21 -23.08 -24.49
N CYS A 31 23.23 -22.73 -23.71
CA CYS A 31 24.26 -21.78 -24.16
C CYS A 31 25.52 -21.94 -23.29
N GLN A 32 26.38 -22.85 -23.72
CA GLN A 32 27.80 -22.86 -23.36
C GLN A 32 28.57 -22.00 -24.36
N HIS A 33 29.46 -21.17 -23.81
CA HIS A 33 30.71 -20.66 -24.39
C HIS A 33 30.79 -20.34 -25.88
N LEU A 34 30.82 -19.04 -26.19
CA LEU A 34 31.66 -18.51 -27.26
C LEU A 34 32.47 -17.32 -26.73
N GLY A 35 33.70 -17.63 -26.28
CA GLY A 35 34.74 -16.63 -26.12
C GLY A 35 35.18 -16.15 -27.50
N ARG A 36 34.96 -14.86 -27.80
CA ARG A 36 35.64 -14.17 -28.90
C ARG A 36 36.34 -12.94 -28.34
N ARG A 37 37.67 -13.06 -28.34
CA ARG A 37 38.68 -12.07 -27.99
C ARG A 37 38.73 -11.04 -29.13
N TRP A 38 38.29 -9.81 -28.87
CA TRP A 38 38.56 -8.68 -29.76
C TRP A 38 39.90 -8.06 -29.35
N LEU A 39 40.88 -8.14 -30.26
CA LEU A 39 42.12 -7.38 -30.19
C LEU A 39 41.83 -5.95 -30.65
N LEU A 40 42.06 -4.96 -29.78
CA LEU A 40 42.18 -3.55 -30.18
C LEU A 40 43.66 -3.21 -30.35
N PRO A 41 44.05 -2.42 -31.37
CA PRO A 41 45.42 -1.91 -31.49
C PRO A 41 45.67 -0.81 -30.48
N GLY A 42 46.89 -0.79 -29.94
CA GLY A 42 47.35 0.15 -28.93
C GLY A 42 47.33 1.61 -29.37
N GLY A 43 46.97 2.47 -28.42
CA GLY A 43 47.13 3.91 -28.46
C GLY A 43 47.14 4.41 -27.02
N ASP A 44 48.25 5.04 -26.63
CA ASP A 44 48.50 5.59 -25.30
C ASP A 44 47.49 6.68 -24.91
N ILE A 45 46.87 6.55 -23.73
CA ILE A 45 46.25 7.68 -23.01
C ILE A 45 46.56 7.53 -21.52
N GLU A 46 47.47 8.38 -21.04
CA GLU A 46 47.73 8.58 -19.61
C GLU A 46 46.58 9.31 -18.91
N SER A 47 46.25 8.82 -17.71
CA SER A 47 45.77 9.57 -16.52
C SER A 47 44.42 10.33 -16.57
N ARG A 48 43.31 9.63 -16.28
CA ARG A 48 42.15 10.16 -15.54
C ARG A 48 41.46 9.06 -14.71
N SER A 49 42.15 8.46 -13.74
CA SER A 49 41.62 7.34 -12.93
C SER A 49 40.89 7.75 -11.63
N GLY A 50 40.82 9.02 -11.25
CA GLY A 50 40.20 9.44 -9.97
C GLY A 50 38.66 9.46 -9.95
N SER A 51 37.99 9.84 -11.04
CA SER A 51 36.53 10.10 -11.04
C SER A 51 35.65 8.98 -11.61
N ALA A 52 36.27 7.98 -12.26
CA ALA A 52 35.58 6.81 -12.78
C ALA A 52 35.49 5.71 -11.72
N GLN A 53 36.53 5.54 -10.89
CA GLN A 53 36.53 4.61 -9.77
C GLN A 53 35.44 4.99 -8.75
N ALA A 54 35.34 6.27 -8.38
CA ALA A 54 34.33 6.78 -7.43
C ALA A 54 32.88 6.64 -7.94
N ARG A 55 32.66 6.74 -9.26
CA ARG A 55 31.32 6.53 -9.86
C ARG A 55 30.94 5.05 -9.94
N LEU A 56 31.91 4.17 -10.16
CA LEU A 56 31.70 2.72 -10.18
C LEU A 56 31.48 2.17 -8.76
N THR A 57 32.19 2.69 -7.74
CA THR A 57 31.97 2.31 -6.34
C THR A 57 30.59 2.77 -5.84
N ASN A 58 30.16 3.99 -6.17
CA ASN A 58 28.83 4.47 -5.77
C ASN A 58 27.70 3.68 -6.47
N ALA A 59 27.89 3.26 -7.72
CA ALA A 59 26.92 2.42 -8.42
C ALA A 59 26.86 1.00 -7.84
N SER A 60 27.99 0.41 -7.45
CA SER A 60 28.02 -0.90 -6.79
C SER A 60 27.44 -0.86 -5.38
N ASP A 61 27.62 0.25 -4.65
CA ASP A 61 27.05 0.45 -3.32
C ASP A 61 25.54 0.63 -3.38
N LEU A 62 25.03 1.44 -4.32
CA LEU A 62 23.59 1.58 -4.57
C LEU A 62 22.95 0.27 -5.04
N GLN A 63 23.65 -0.50 -5.87
CA GLN A 63 23.17 -1.82 -6.29
C GLN A 63 23.15 -2.82 -5.12
N SER A 64 24.15 -2.77 -4.24
CA SER A 64 24.22 -3.61 -3.03
C SER A 64 23.14 -3.23 -1.99
N GLN A 65 22.83 -1.94 -1.85
CA GLN A 65 21.73 -1.45 -1.02
C GLN A 65 20.37 -1.86 -1.58
N ARG A 66 20.17 -1.78 -2.90
CA ARG A 66 18.95 -2.27 -3.58
C ARG A 66 18.75 -3.77 -3.40
N ILE A 67 19.81 -4.56 -3.54
CA ILE A 67 19.77 -6.01 -3.30
C ILE A 67 19.40 -6.28 -1.83
N THR A 68 20.00 -5.55 -0.88
CA THR A 68 19.72 -5.75 0.55
C THR A 68 18.28 -5.37 0.92
N ALA A 69 17.72 -4.31 0.33
CA ALA A 69 16.32 -3.93 0.53
C ALA A 69 15.35 -4.97 -0.05
N ALA A 70 15.60 -5.44 -1.28
CA ALA A 70 14.83 -6.51 -1.90
C ALA A 70 14.96 -7.84 -1.14
N GLN A 71 16.12 -8.13 -0.54
CA GLN A 71 16.34 -9.32 0.29
C GLN A 71 15.53 -9.25 1.59
N LYS A 72 15.47 -8.08 2.24
CA LYS A 72 14.63 -7.88 3.43
C LYS A 72 13.14 -8.01 3.12
N GLU A 73 12.72 -7.57 1.94
CA GLU A 73 11.36 -7.76 1.44
C GLU A 73 11.06 -9.25 1.18
N LEU A 74 12.02 -9.98 0.61
CA LEU A 74 11.93 -11.42 0.44
C LEU A 74 11.94 -12.19 1.77
N ASP A 75 12.69 -11.74 2.77
CA ASP A 75 12.72 -12.34 4.12
C ASP A 75 11.41 -12.09 4.89
N LEU A 76 10.81 -10.90 4.73
CA LEU A 76 9.46 -10.60 5.21
C LEU A 76 8.42 -11.51 4.53
N LEU A 77 8.50 -11.68 3.22
CA LEU A 77 7.62 -12.57 2.44
C LEU A 77 7.81 -14.05 2.79
N THR A 78 9.04 -14.49 3.03
CA THR A 78 9.36 -15.87 3.42
C THR A 78 8.84 -16.18 4.82
N THR A 79 8.89 -15.20 5.72
CA THR A 79 8.29 -15.31 7.07
C THR A 79 6.77 -15.37 7.00
N LEU A 80 6.14 -14.60 6.09
CA LEU A 80 4.70 -14.61 5.84
C LEU A 80 4.19 -15.94 5.26
N LEU A 81 4.97 -16.57 4.36
CA LEU A 81 4.60 -17.83 3.69
C LEU A 81 4.83 -19.09 4.56
N ALA A 82 5.67 -19.02 5.60
CA ALA A 82 6.02 -20.17 6.44
C ALA A 82 5.01 -20.48 7.57
N CYS A 83 3.94 -19.70 7.73
CA CYS A 83 3.02 -19.80 8.87
C CYS A 83 1.76 -20.67 8.66
N ASP A 84 1.56 -21.31 7.50
CA ASP A 84 0.26 -21.89 7.13
C ASP A 84 0.09 -23.41 7.33
N GLU A 85 0.82 -24.05 8.24
CA GLU A 85 0.53 -25.44 8.60
C GLU A 85 0.59 -25.69 10.12
N ARG A 86 -0.56 -25.56 10.80
CA ARG A 86 -0.78 -26.22 12.09
C ARG A 86 -2.19 -26.84 12.15
N PRO A 87 -2.31 -28.13 12.53
CA PRO A 87 -3.61 -28.76 12.71
C PRO A 87 -4.23 -28.32 14.05
N ILE A 88 -5.48 -27.88 14.00
CA ILE A 88 -6.28 -27.50 15.17
C ILE A 88 -6.86 -28.78 15.79
N SER A 89 -6.58 -29.03 17.07
CA SER A 89 -7.24 -30.08 17.86
C SER A 89 -8.58 -29.57 18.38
N ASP A 90 -9.65 -30.32 18.11
CA ASP A 90 -10.99 -30.07 18.62
C ASP A 90 -11.05 -30.15 20.15
N GLY A 91 -11.40 -29.03 20.80
CA GLY A 91 -11.74 -29.00 22.21
C GLY A 91 -11.62 -27.61 22.83
N GLU A 92 -12.78 -27.03 23.17
CA GLU A 92 -12.95 -25.90 24.10
C GLU A 92 -12.61 -24.48 23.59
N ALA A 93 -13.62 -23.84 22.98
CA ALA A 93 -14.14 -22.50 23.33
C ALA A 93 -14.83 -21.85 22.11
N ARG A 94 -16.15 -22.02 21.97
CA ARG A 94 -16.96 -21.09 21.17
C ARG A 94 -17.10 -19.76 21.94
N VAL A 95 -15.99 -19.07 22.13
CA VAL A 95 -15.99 -17.66 22.55
C VAL A 95 -16.40 -16.84 21.33
N ASN A 96 -17.41 -16.00 21.49
CA ASN A 96 -18.07 -15.27 20.41
C ASN A 96 -17.06 -14.45 19.60
N THR A 97 -16.96 -14.70 18.29
CA THR A 97 -16.06 -14.02 17.35
C THR A 97 -16.18 -12.48 17.42
N THR A 98 -17.38 -11.97 17.70
CA THR A 98 -17.64 -10.53 17.89
C THR A 98 -16.93 -9.98 19.12
N THR A 99 -16.97 -10.69 20.25
CA THR A 99 -16.32 -10.28 21.50
C THR A 99 -14.79 -10.28 21.36
N ASN A 100 -14.24 -11.24 20.62
CA ASN A 100 -12.81 -11.28 20.30
C ASN A 100 -12.40 -10.10 19.41
N ALA A 101 -13.21 -9.76 18.41
CA ALA A 101 -12.91 -8.65 17.52
C ALA A 101 -12.90 -7.29 18.24
N GLN A 102 -13.89 -7.04 19.11
CA GLN A 102 -13.94 -5.83 19.93
C GLN A 102 -12.76 -5.75 20.91
N THR A 103 -12.39 -6.89 21.51
CA THR A 103 -11.26 -6.97 22.45
C THR A 103 -9.94 -6.64 21.75
N LEU A 104 -9.71 -7.21 20.56
CA LEU A 104 -8.50 -6.93 19.78
C LEU A 104 -8.48 -5.47 19.30
N ALA A 105 -9.60 -4.94 18.80
CA ALA A 105 -9.71 -3.53 18.40
C ALA A 105 -9.38 -2.59 19.56
N LEU A 106 -9.86 -2.89 20.78
CA LEU A 106 -9.51 -2.13 21.98
C LEU A 106 -8.02 -2.25 22.33
N ALA A 107 -7.42 -3.43 22.18
CA ALA A 107 -6.00 -3.62 22.42
C ALA A 107 -5.14 -2.81 21.44
N ILE A 108 -5.43 -2.87 20.14
CA ILE A 108 -4.77 -2.08 19.09
C ILE A 108 -4.92 -0.58 19.37
N HIS A 109 -6.14 -0.13 19.69
CA HIS A 109 -6.42 1.26 20.03
C HIS A 109 -5.59 1.74 21.22
N ASN A 110 -5.55 0.97 22.30
CA ASN A 110 -4.77 1.30 23.49
C ASN A 110 -3.26 1.33 23.18
N ALA A 111 -2.76 0.37 22.40
CA ALA A 111 -1.36 0.32 21.98
C ALA A 111 -0.96 1.60 21.25
N ARG A 112 -1.77 2.04 20.26
CA ARG A 112 -1.56 3.29 19.52
C ARG A 112 -1.64 4.53 20.42
N ARG A 113 -2.66 4.61 21.28
CA ARG A 113 -2.85 5.74 22.22
C ARG A 113 -1.69 5.90 23.20
N GLN A 114 -1.12 4.79 23.66
CA GLN A 114 -0.05 4.77 24.65
C GLN A 114 1.34 4.75 24.02
N ARG A 115 1.45 4.58 22.70
CA ARG A 115 2.69 4.27 21.97
C ARG A 115 3.44 3.08 22.58
N LEU A 116 2.69 2.06 22.98
CA LEU A 116 3.22 0.81 23.52
C LEU A 116 2.72 -0.33 22.62
N PRO A 117 3.58 -0.88 21.73
CA PRO A 117 3.12 -1.89 20.80
C PRO A 117 2.65 -3.15 21.52
N LEU A 118 1.73 -3.85 20.86
CA LEU A 118 1.37 -5.22 21.16
C LEU A 118 2.62 -6.09 20.99
N GLY A 119 3.24 -6.49 22.11
CA GLY A 119 4.35 -7.45 22.14
C GLY A 119 3.86 -8.90 22.24
N ASN A 120 4.77 -9.84 22.53
CA ASN A 120 4.48 -11.27 22.76
C ASN A 120 3.53 -11.58 23.95
N GLY A 121 3.07 -10.54 24.68
CA GLY A 121 2.11 -10.62 25.78
C GLY A 121 0.77 -9.92 25.50
N ALA A 122 0.54 -9.44 24.27
CA ALA A 122 -0.79 -9.03 23.81
C ALA A 122 -1.79 -10.19 23.96
N PRO A 123 -3.11 -9.95 24.00
CA PRO A 123 -4.07 -11.05 23.95
C PRO A 123 -3.66 -12.02 22.85
N ARG A 124 -3.70 -13.34 23.12
CA ARG A 124 -3.45 -14.42 22.14
C ARG A 124 -4.57 -14.47 21.07
N ILE A 125 -5.03 -13.31 20.63
CA ILE A 125 -6.16 -13.10 19.76
C ILE A 125 -5.58 -12.34 18.57
N SER A 126 -5.19 -13.09 17.54
CA SER A 126 -4.91 -12.56 16.22
C SER A 126 -6.05 -12.95 15.29
N PRO A 127 -6.41 -12.12 14.30
CA PRO A 127 -7.41 -12.50 13.30
C PRO A 127 -6.86 -13.65 12.45
N GLU A 128 -7.65 -14.69 12.24
CA GLU A 128 -7.25 -15.87 11.47
C GLU A 128 -7.27 -15.61 9.96
N ASN A 129 -8.05 -14.63 9.52
CA ASN A 129 -8.22 -14.27 8.12
C ASN A 129 -8.64 -12.80 7.95
N ILE A 130 -8.65 -12.35 6.69
CA ILE A 130 -8.98 -10.96 6.32
C ILE A 130 -10.42 -10.59 6.70
N GLN A 131 -11.36 -11.53 6.64
CA GLN A 131 -12.76 -11.28 6.99
C GLN A 131 -12.90 -10.95 8.48
N GLN A 132 -12.26 -11.72 9.36
CA GLN A 132 -12.19 -11.42 10.79
C GLN A 132 -11.45 -10.09 11.03
N ALA A 133 -10.34 -9.86 10.33
CA ALA A 133 -9.57 -8.63 10.46
C ALA A 133 -10.38 -7.38 10.06
N LYS A 134 -11.23 -7.46 9.04
CA LYS A 134 -12.13 -6.37 8.64
C LYS A 134 -13.16 -6.04 9.73
N VAL A 135 -13.64 -7.04 10.48
CA VAL A 135 -14.52 -6.81 11.64
C VAL A 135 -13.76 -6.10 12.77
N VAL A 136 -12.51 -6.50 13.04
CA VAL A 136 -11.64 -5.81 14.01
C VAL A 136 -11.40 -4.36 13.58
N GLN A 137 -11.05 -4.14 12.31
CA GLN A 137 -10.83 -2.82 11.75
C GLN A 137 -12.10 -1.95 11.90
N GLN A 138 -13.28 -2.48 11.60
CA GLN A 138 -14.53 -1.73 11.77
C GLN A 138 -14.72 -1.28 13.22
N HIS A 139 -14.52 -2.17 14.19
CA HIS A 139 -14.59 -1.81 15.61
C HIS A 139 -13.51 -0.79 16.01
N LEU A 140 -12.31 -0.87 15.46
CA LEU A 140 -11.24 0.12 15.69
C LEU A 140 -11.64 1.50 15.15
N ILE A 141 -12.23 1.55 13.95
CA ILE A 141 -12.70 2.77 13.30
C ILE A 141 -13.89 3.37 14.07
N ASP A 142 -14.88 2.56 14.44
CA ASP A 142 -16.04 2.99 15.23
C ASP A 142 -15.60 3.62 16.56
N ARG A 143 -14.55 3.05 17.16
CA ARG A 143 -13.91 3.56 18.37
C ARG A 143 -13.32 4.96 18.18
N TYR A 144 -12.58 5.20 17.10
CA TYR A 144 -12.06 6.54 16.81
C TYR A 144 -13.20 7.54 16.50
N ILE A 145 -14.25 7.11 15.80
CA ILE A 145 -15.42 7.94 15.52
C ILE A 145 -16.13 8.35 16.82
N ALA A 146 -16.31 7.42 17.76
CA ALA A 146 -16.88 7.69 19.08
C ALA A 146 -16.05 8.69 19.90
N GLU A 147 -14.74 8.77 19.66
CA GLU A 147 -13.82 9.75 20.24
C GLU A 147 -13.82 11.10 19.52
N GLY A 148 -14.64 11.26 18.46
CA GLY A 148 -14.81 12.51 17.71
C GLY A 148 -13.93 12.63 16.47
N HIS A 149 -13.17 11.59 16.10
CA HIS A 149 -12.45 11.56 14.83
C HIS A 149 -13.44 11.47 13.66
N LYS A 150 -13.07 12.08 12.53
CA LYS A 150 -13.92 12.14 11.34
C LYS A 150 -13.20 11.45 10.18
N PRO A 151 -13.81 10.44 9.55
CA PRO A 151 -13.31 9.90 8.29
C PRO A 151 -13.27 10.98 7.21
N VAL A 152 -12.20 11.02 6.40
CA VAL A 152 -11.99 12.00 5.31
C VAL A 152 -11.56 11.36 4.00
N GLY A 153 -11.83 10.06 3.86
CA GLY A 153 -11.49 9.29 2.68
C GLY A 153 -10.77 8.00 3.03
N PHE A 154 -9.86 7.54 2.17
CA PHE A 154 -9.33 6.17 2.20
C PHE A 154 -7.87 6.11 1.77
N LYS A 155 -7.14 5.15 2.33
CA LYS A 155 -5.87 4.66 1.78
C LYS A 155 -6.06 3.29 1.15
N LEU A 156 -5.27 3.00 0.12
CA LEU A 156 -5.18 1.66 -0.47
C LEU A 156 -3.85 1.01 -0.12
N GLY A 157 -3.92 -0.22 0.36
CA GLY A 157 -2.75 -1.07 0.56
C GLY A 157 -2.70 -2.22 -0.44
N LEU A 158 -1.51 -2.76 -0.66
CA LEU A 158 -1.27 -3.91 -1.54
C LEU A 158 -1.76 -3.64 -2.97
N THR A 159 -1.34 -2.52 -3.56
CA THR A 159 -1.72 -2.09 -4.92
C THR A 159 -0.77 -2.59 -6.01
N ASP A 160 0.37 -3.19 -5.67
CA ASP A 160 1.18 -3.95 -6.63
C ASP A 160 0.54 -5.33 -6.86
N VAL A 161 0.13 -5.59 -8.11
CA VAL A 161 -0.55 -6.83 -8.52
C VAL A 161 0.32 -8.07 -8.30
N ARG A 162 1.65 -7.96 -8.39
CA ARG A 162 2.56 -9.07 -8.09
C ARG A 162 2.57 -9.37 -6.60
N MET A 163 2.53 -8.33 -5.77
CA MET A 163 2.43 -8.49 -4.31
C MET A 163 1.08 -9.10 -3.92
N GLN A 164 -0.02 -8.67 -4.55
CA GLN A 164 -1.34 -9.31 -4.38
C GLN A 164 -1.26 -10.81 -4.68
N ALA A 165 -0.72 -11.18 -5.85
CA ALA A 165 -0.60 -12.58 -6.26
C ALA A 165 0.29 -13.41 -5.31
N ALA A 166 1.43 -12.85 -4.87
CA ALA A 166 2.33 -13.51 -3.92
C ALA A 166 1.67 -13.79 -2.55
N LEU A 167 0.68 -12.99 -2.20
CA LEU A 167 -0.07 -13.06 -0.94
C LEU A 167 -1.45 -13.73 -1.08
N GLY A 168 -1.76 -14.29 -2.26
CA GLY A 168 -3.04 -14.95 -2.52
C GLY A 168 -4.24 -13.99 -2.56
N LEU A 169 -4.01 -12.71 -2.85
CA LEU A 169 -5.05 -11.69 -2.99
C LEU A 169 -5.39 -11.46 -4.46
N ASP A 170 -6.66 -11.16 -4.72
CA ASP A 170 -7.19 -10.84 -6.04
C ASP A 170 -7.50 -9.34 -6.22
N GLN A 171 -7.35 -8.55 -5.16
CA GLN A 171 -7.68 -7.13 -5.12
C GLN A 171 -6.90 -6.42 -3.99
N PRO A 172 -6.73 -5.08 -4.09
CA PRO A 172 -6.14 -4.31 -3.00
C PRO A 172 -7.05 -4.26 -1.78
N LEU A 173 -6.53 -3.70 -0.69
CA LEU A 173 -7.25 -3.50 0.56
C LEU A 173 -7.41 -2.01 0.81
N ALA A 174 -8.48 -1.61 1.50
CA ALA A 174 -8.75 -0.21 1.83
C ALA A 174 -8.89 -0.01 3.34
N SER A 175 -8.51 1.16 3.83
CA SER A 175 -8.80 1.60 5.19
C SER A 175 -9.20 3.08 5.22
N PRO A 176 -10.09 3.52 6.13
CA PRO A 176 -10.44 4.94 6.23
C PRO A 176 -9.27 5.81 6.72
N LEU A 177 -9.17 7.02 6.16
CA LEU A 177 -8.33 8.11 6.67
C LEU A 177 -9.10 8.92 7.70
N MET A 178 -8.43 9.47 8.71
CA MET A 178 -9.05 10.37 9.68
C MET A 178 -8.53 11.80 9.55
N ALA A 179 -9.43 12.78 9.66
CA ALA A 179 -9.12 14.22 9.54
C ALA A 179 -7.98 14.67 10.47
N GLY A 180 -7.98 14.18 11.70
CA GLY A 180 -6.99 14.55 12.73
C GLY A 180 -5.61 13.93 12.54
N TRP A 181 -5.42 13.10 11.51
CA TRP A 181 -4.16 12.45 11.20
C TRP A 181 -3.50 13.02 9.93
N GLN A 182 -4.12 14.04 9.33
CA GLN A 182 -3.48 14.83 8.29
C GLN A 182 -2.47 15.79 8.92
N ILE A 183 -1.22 15.69 8.48
CA ILE A 183 -0.18 16.66 8.78
C ILE A 183 -0.40 17.87 7.88
N LYS A 184 -0.55 19.05 8.48
CA LYS A 184 -0.79 20.32 7.76
C LYS A 184 0.45 21.20 7.74
N GLU A 185 1.34 21.00 8.69
CA GLU A 185 2.67 21.55 8.74
C GLU A 185 3.63 20.76 7.83
N THR A 186 4.90 21.17 7.77
CA THR A 186 5.98 20.46 7.05
C THR A 186 6.82 19.61 7.99
N THR A 187 6.25 19.19 9.13
CA THR A 187 6.97 18.46 10.18
C THR A 187 6.11 17.35 10.77
N LEU A 188 6.71 16.18 11.02
CA LEU A 188 6.12 15.06 11.75
C LEU A 188 6.93 14.82 13.03
N ASP A 189 6.31 14.91 14.20
CA ASP A 189 6.92 14.39 15.43
C ASP A 189 6.81 12.86 15.44
N SER A 190 7.95 12.19 15.28
CA SER A 190 8.01 10.73 15.22
C SER A 190 7.65 10.07 16.54
N HIS A 191 7.74 10.77 17.67
CA HIS A 191 7.33 10.28 18.99
C HIS A 191 5.81 10.14 19.14
N GLU A 192 5.03 10.70 18.20
CA GLU A 192 3.60 10.44 18.15
C GLU A 192 3.24 9.03 17.63
N LEU A 193 4.21 8.33 17.02
CA LEU A 193 4.09 7.03 16.37
C LEU A 193 4.93 5.97 17.11
N ILE A 194 4.76 4.69 16.75
CA ILE A 194 5.45 3.57 17.40
C ILE A 194 6.69 3.15 16.63
N GLU A 195 6.52 2.72 15.37
CA GLU A 195 7.59 2.24 14.49
C GLU A 195 7.34 2.71 13.05
N PRO A 196 7.45 4.02 12.79
CA PRO A 196 6.95 4.60 11.56
C PRO A 196 7.79 4.28 10.33
N ARG A 197 7.11 4.14 9.19
CA ARG A 197 7.67 4.04 7.85
C ARG A 197 6.99 5.04 6.91
N VAL A 198 7.68 5.46 5.86
CA VAL A 198 7.14 6.37 4.85
C VAL A 198 6.91 5.64 3.53
N GLU A 199 5.79 5.94 2.91
CA GLU A 199 5.45 5.64 1.53
C GLU A 199 5.24 6.94 0.75
N ILE A 200 5.61 6.91 -0.52
CA ILE A 200 5.33 7.99 -1.46
C ILE A 200 4.15 7.60 -2.35
N GLU A 201 3.17 8.47 -2.43
CA GLU A 201 1.89 8.18 -3.07
C GLU A 201 1.37 9.33 -3.93
N VAL A 202 0.41 9.00 -4.79
CA VAL A 202 -0.46 9.97 -5.45
C VAL A 202 -1.76 10.06 -4.67
N ALA A 203 -2.17 11.27 -4.29
CA ALA A 203 -3.45 11.51 -3.65
C ALA A 203 -4.47 12.10 -4.62
N PHE A 204 -5.69 11.58 -4.60
CA PHE A 204 -6.84 12.11 -5.33
C PHE A 204 -7.77 12.84 -4.38
N VAL A 205 -8.29 13.99 -4.79
CA VAL A 205 -9.30 14.74 -4.03
C VAL A 205 -10.60 14.76 -4.83
N PHE A 206 -11.70 14.34 -4.22
CA PHE A 206 -13.01 14.29 -4.86
C PHE A 206 -13.75 15.63 -4.72
N SER A 207 -14.33 16.13 -5.80
CA SER A 207 -15.17 17.34 -5.80
C SER A 207 -16.66 17.03 -5.69
N ARG A 208 -17.06 15.79 -5.97
CA ARG A 208 -18.45 15.31 -5.91
C ARG A 208 -18.51 13.80 -5.69
N PRO A 209 -19.66 13.26 -5.23
CA PRO A 209 -19.84 11.83 -5.07
C PRO A 209 -19.79 11.05 -6.39
N VAL A 210 -19.36 9.79 -6.32
CA VAL A 210 -19.46 8.81 -7.42
C VAL A 210 -20.34 7.65 -6.98
N LEU A 211 -21.54 7.56 -7.55
CA LEU A 211 -22.60 6.66 -7.05
C LEU A 211 -22.69 5.34 -7.84
N GLN A 212 -22.17 5.32 -9.07
CA GLN A 212 -22.34 4.20 -10.00
C GLN A 212 -21.15 3.22 -9.93
N PRO A 213 -21.39 1.92 -9.65
CA PRO A 213 -20.36 0.88 -9.70
C PRO A 213 -19.69 0.67 -11.05
N ASP A 214 -20.33 1.07 -12.14
CA ASP A 214 -19.88 0.93 -13.53
C ASP A 214 -19.36 2.26 -14.10
N VAL A 215 -18.93 3.18 -13.21
CA VAL A 215 -18.38 4.49 -13.60
C VAL A 215 -17.32 4.38 -14.70
N ASP A 216 -17.46 5.24 -15.72
CA ASP A 216 -16.49 5.41 -16.80
C ASP A 216 -15.44 6.47 -16.45
N ASP A 217 -14.36 6.54 -17.23
CA ASP A 217 -13.26 7.46 -16.96
C ASP A 217 -13.68 8.92 -17.05
N ALA A 218 -14.59 9.29 -17.96
CA ALA A 218 -15.07 10.66 -18.08
C ALA A 218 -15.82 11.10 -16.81
N THR A 219 -16.67 10.24 -16.26
CA THR A 219 -17.42 10.49 -15.03
C THR A 219 -16.51 10.53 -13.81
N LEU A 220 -15.54 9.61 -13.74
CA LEU A 220 -14.53 9.59 -12.68
C LEU A 220 -13.68 10.88 -12.69
N LEU A 221 -13.11 11.23 -13.84
CA LEU A 221 -12.26 12.42 -13.99
C LEU A 221 -13.03 13.72 -13.65
N SER A 222 -14.29 13.81 -14.04
CA SER A 222 -15.13 14.97 -13.71
C SER A 222 -15.61 14.97 -12.25
N ALA A 223 -15.45 13.87 -11.51
CA ALA A 223 -15.71 13.82 -10.07
C ALA A 223 -14.50 14.19 -9.20
N LEU A 224 -13.32 14.36 -9.80
CA LEU A 224 -12.09 14.71 -9.12
C LEU A 224 -11.90 16.23 -9.14
N ALA A 225 -11.59 16.81 -7.99
CA ALA A 225 -11.08 18.17 -7.87
C ALA A 225 -9.67 18.27 -8.44
N GLY A 226 -8.87 17.21 -8.28
CA GLY A 226 -7.52 17.12 -8.79
C GLY A 226 -6.74 15.99 -8.13
N VAL A 227 -5.43 16.02 -8.39
CA VAL A 227 -4.44 15.07 -7.89
C VAL A 227 -3.24 15.83 -7.33
N THR A 228 -2.60 15.29 -6.30
CA THR A 228 -1.39 15.86 -5.68
C THR A 228 -0.44 14.76 -5.24
N THR A 229 0.81 15.12 -4.94
CA THR A 229 1.74 14.25 -4.20
C THR A 229 1.26 14.00 -2.78
N ALA A 230 1.63 12.86 -2.21
CA ALA A 230 1.38 12.55 -0.82
C ALA A 230 2.50 11.72 -0.19
N PHE A 231 2.66 11.90 1.12
CA PHE A 231 3.30 10.92 1.99
C PHE A 231 2.22 10.18 2.77
N GLU A 232 2.28 8.85 2.76
CA GLU A 232 1.68 8.05 3.84
C GLU A 232 2.79 7.74 4.85
N PHE A 233 2.53 8.05 6.12
CA PHE A 233 3.38 7.63 7.23
C PHE A 233 2.70 6.45 7.90
N CYS A 234 3.08 5.26 7.46
CA CYS A 234 2.63 4.00 8.01
C CYS A 234 3.19 3.82 9.43
N ASP A 235 2.43 3.21 10.32
CA ASP A 235 2.80 2.92 11.70
C ASP A 235 2.09 1.65 12.16
N SER A 236 2.72 0.85 13.02
CA SER A 236 2.15 -0.42 13.47
C SER A 236 1.91 -0.45 14.98
N ALA A 237 0.73 -0.92 15.35
CA ALA A 237 0.42 -1.28 16.74
C ALA A 237 1.12 -2.57 17.18
N TYR A 238 1.72 -3.36 16.27
CA TYR A 238 2.40 -4.61 16.57
C TYR A 238 3.92 -4.41 16.65
N ALA A 239 4.55 -4.99 17.68
CA ALA A 239 5.99 -4.91 17.85
C ALA A 239 6.71 -5.64 16.71
N GLY A 240 7.63 -4.97 16.02
CA GLY A 240 8.35 -5.58 14.90
C GLY A 240 7.52 -5.73 13.62
N TRP A 241 6.45 -4.94 13.49
CA TRP A 241 5.49 -4.96 12.38
C TRP A 241 4.53 -6.17 12.36
N PRO A 242 3.40 -6.09 11.64
CA PRO A 242 2.43 -7.19 11.58
C PRO A 242 3.06 -8.46 11.01
N HIS A 243 2.80 -9.61 11.63
CA HIS A 243 3.28 -10.92 11.16
C HIS A 243 2.41 -11.50 10.05
N SER A 244 1.23 -10.93 9.83
CA SER A 244 0.30 -11.32 8.77
C SER A 244 -0.44 -10.13 8.19
N ILE A 245 -0.99 -10.29 7.00
CA ILE A 245 -1.87 -9.29 6.37
C ILE A 245 -3.14 -9.09 7.22
N ALA A 246 -3.64 -10.14 7.85
CA ALA A 246 -4.80 -10.04 8.72
C ALA A 246 -4.53 -9.11 9.92
N GLU A 247 -3.35 -9.18 10.53
CA GLU A 247 -2.92 -8.23 11.56
C GLU A 247 -2.81 -6.81 11.01
N ALA A 248 -2.21 -6.63 9.82
CA ALA A 248 -2.14 -5.32 9.19
C ALA A 248 -3.54 -4.74 8.92
N VAL A 249 -4.48 -5.53 8.38
CA VAL A 249 -5.86 -5.12 8.13
C VAL A 249 -6.57 -4.71 9.43
N ALA A 250 -6.45 -5.54 10.46
CA ALA A 250 -7.02 -5.25 11.79
C ALA A 250 -6.51 -3.92 12.35
N ASP A 251 -5.24 -3.60 12.08
CA ASP A 251 -4.56 -2.37 12.46
C ASP A 251 -4.70 -1.22 11.45
N GLY A 252 -5.80 -1.18 10.69
CA GLY A 252 -6.06 -0.08 9.75
C GLY A 252 -5.12 -0.05 8.55
N LEU A 253 -4.62 -1.21 8.12
CA LEU A 253 -3.53 -1.37 7.15
C LEU A 253 -2.25 -0.63 7.58
N SER A 254 -1.93 -0.65 8.87
CA SER A 254 -0.79 0.07 9.44
C SER A 254 -0.81 1.58 9.13
N PHE A 255 -1.99 2.19 9.08
CA PHE A 255 -2.10 3.64 8.87
C PHE A 255 -1.66 4.43 10.11
N GLY A 256 -0.82 5.46 9.93
CA GLY A 256 -0.38 6.34 11.02
C GLY A 256 -0.77 7.81 10.81
N ARG A 257 -0.14 8.46 9.82
CA ARG A 257 -0.40 9.85 9.41
C ARG A 257 -0.33 9.97 7.89
N PHE A 258 -0.76 11.10 7.36
CA PHE A 258 -0.57 11.42 5.95
C PHE A 258 -0.33 12.90 5.74
N MET A 259 0.36 13.24 4.67
CA MET A 259 0.62 14.61 4.25
C MET A 259 0.29 14.76 2.77
N LEU A 260 -0.35 15.86 2.40
CA LEU A 260 -0.70 16.17 1.02
C LEU A 260 0.17 17.32 0.51
N GLY A 261 0.48 17.30 -0.79
CA GLY A 261 1.03 18.45 -1.48
C GLY A 261 0.08 19.64 -1.48
N ASN A 262 0.65 20.83 -1.61
CA ASN A 262 -0.08 22.10 -1.51
C ASN A 262 -0.77 22.52 -2.83
N THR A 263 -0.53 21.79 -3.92
CA THR A 263 -1.06 22.12 -5.24
C THR A 263 -1.87 20.96 -5.79
N LEU A 264 -3.13 21.22 -6.16
CA LEU A 264 -3.92 20.27 -6.93
C LEU A 264 -3.65 20.46 -8.42
N HIS A 265 -3.27 19.37 -9.07
CA HIS A 265 -3.06 19.28 -10.50
C HIS A 265 -4.27 18.65 -11.18
N LYS A 266 -4.47 19.00 -12.46
CA LYS A 266 -5.46 18.32 -13.29
C LYS A 266 -5.02 16.87 -13.49
N VAL A 267 -5.97 15.94 -13.37
CA VAL A 267 -5.72 14.52 -13.61
C VAL A 267 -5.48 14.28 -15.09
N ASP A 268 -4.30 13.78 -15.44
CA ASP A 268 -3.97 13.27 -16.77
C ASP A 268 -3.63 11.76 -16.67
N PRO A 269 -4.50 10.86 -17.16
CA PRO A 269 -4.30 9.42 -17.06
C PRO A 269 -2.96 8.94 -17.61
N VAL A 270 -2.49 9.52 -18.72
CA VAL A 270 -1.25 9.09 -19.39
C VAL A 270 -0.03 9.49 -18.58
N SER A 271 -0.02 10.73 -18.06
CA SER A 271 1.07 11.20 -17.21
C SER A 271 1.13 10.48 -15.88
N LEU A 272 -0.01 10.09 -15.28
CA LEU A 272 -0.04 9.30 -14.06
C LEU A 272 0.51 7.89 -14.25
N ALA A 273 0.16 7.21 -15.34
CA ALA A 273 0.70 5.87 -15.64
C ALA A 273 2.22 5.88 -15.89
N ARG A 274 2.75 7.00 -16.40
CA ARG A 274 4.18 7.19 -16.69
C ARG A 274 4.93 7.96 -15.60
N LEU A 275 4.26 8.25 -14.49
CA LEU A 275 4.82 9.04 -13.40
C LEU A 275 6.05 8.34 -12.84
N THR A 276 7.10 9.11 -12.60
CA THR A 276 8.27 8.68 -11.83
C THR A 276 8.36 9.51 -10.56
N ALA A 277 8.74 8.90 -9.46
CA ALA A 277 8.93 9.57 -8.19
C ALA A 277 10.32 9.30 -7.63
N LYS A 278 10.91 10.29 -6.96
CA LYS A 278 12.20 10.16 -6.27
C LYS A 278 12.03 10.61 -4.84
N LEU A 279 12.31 9.71 -3.89
CA LEU A 279 12.36 10.02 -2.47
C LEU A 279 13.81 10.28 -2.07
N MET A 280 14.03 11.45 -1.48
CA MET A 280 15.31 11.90 -0.96
C MET A 280 15.24 11.99 0.57
N ASN A 281 16.33 11.66 1.26
CA ASN A 281 16.56 12.00 2.66
C ASN A 281 17.82 12.87 2.77
N HIS A 282 17.73 14.09 3.30
CA HIS A 282 18.83 15.06 3.32
C HIS A 282 19.49 15.28 1.93
N GLY A 283 18.67 15.21 0.87
CA GLY A 283 19.12 15.36 -0.52
C GLY A 283 19.74 14.10 -1.13
N GLU A 284 19.91 13.01 -0.38
CA GLU A 284 20.37 11.72 -0.89
C GLU A 284 19.20 10.87 -1.39
N LEU A 285 19.32 10.29 -2.58
CA LEU A 285 18.29 9.42 -3.15
C LEU A 285 18.20 8.11 -2.38
N VAL A 286 17.07 7.90 -1.68
CA VAL A 286 16.83 6.69 -0.87
C VAL A 286 15.84 5.72 -1.52
N ALA A 287 14.95 6.20 -2.38
CA ALA A 287 14.07 5.35 -3.19
C ALA A 287 13.65 6.01 -4.50
N GLU A 288 13.33 5.17 -5.48
CA GLU A 288 12.70 5.56 -6.75
C GLU A 288 11.42 4.77 -6.92
N GLY A 289 10.37 5.45 -7.40
CA GLY A 289 9.07 4.87 -7.61
C GLY A 289 8.49 5.17 -8.98
N ALA A 290 7.43 4.46 -9.34
CA ALA A 290 6.70 4.69 -10.57
C ALA A 290 5.19 4.55 -10.37
N GLY A 291 4.41 5.40 -11.04
CA GLY A 291 2.95 5.32 -11.07
C GLY A 291 2.44 3.93 -11.45
N SER A 292 3.13 3.27 -12.38
CA SER A 292 2.79 1.92 -12.83
C SER A 292 2.89 0.83 -11.76
N GLN A 293 3.56 1.07 -10.64
CA GLN A 293 3.60 0.12 -9.51
C GLN A 293 2.26 0.05 -8.76
N CYS A 294 1.46 1.12 -8.84
CA CYS A 294 0.12 1.17 -8.28
C CYS A 294 -0.89 0.69 -9.31
N MET A 295 -1.23 -0.60 -9.31
CA MET A 295 -2.24 -1.22 -10.20
C MET A 295 -2.06 -0.94 -11.70
N GLY A 296 -0.85 -0.62 -12.17
CA GLY A 296 -0.58 -0.16 -13.53
C GLY A 296 -0.78 1.35 -13.74
N SER A 297 -1.60 2.01 -12.94
CA SER A 297 -1.73 3.46 -12.82
C SER A 297 -2.45 3.84 -11.52
N PRO A 298 -2.07 4.94 -10.83
CA PRO A 298 -2.82 5.44 -9.67
C PRO A 298 -4.31 5.70 -9.96
N LEU A 299 -4.65 6.03 -11.21
CA LEU A 299 -6.05 6.20 -11.62
C LEU A 299 -6.83 4.89 -11.63
N ASP A 300 -6.18 3.75 -11.90
CA ASP A 300 -6.82 2.43 -11.87
C ASP A 300 -7.15 2.03 -10.42
N ALA A 301 -6.28 2.35 -9.47
CA ALA A 301 -6.54 2.20 -8.04
C ALA A 301 -7.70 3.10 -7.58
N CYS A 302 -7.74 4.35 -8.06
CA CYS A 302 -8.88 5.26 -7.83
C CYS A 302 -10.19 4.69 -8.38
N ARG A 303 -10.17 4.19 -9.62
CA ARG A 303 -11.33 3.55 -10.25
C ARG A 303 -11.79 2.34 -9.46
N TRP A 304 -10.86 1.50 -8.99
CA TRP A 304 -11.19 0.35 -8.14
C TRP A 304 -11.91 0.81 -6.87
N LEU A 305 -11.37 1.79 -6.14
CA LEU A 305 -11.96 2.25 -4.88
C LEU A 305 -13.39 2.75 -5.10
N VAL A 306 -13.61 3.67 -6.05
CA VAL A 306 -14.94 4.28 -6.23
C VAL A 306 -16.00 3.23 -6.58
N ARG A 307 -15.63 2.20 -7.36
CA ARG A 307 -16.54 1.10 -7.69
C ARG A 307 -16.87 0.25 -6.46
N GLN A 308 -15.87 -0.12 -5.66
CA GLN A 308 -16.09 -0.89 -4.43
C GLN A 308 -16.96 -0.12 -3.41
N ARG A 309 -16.73 1.18 -3.28
CA ARG A 309 -17.52 2.07 -2.41
C ARG A 309 -18.95 2.21 -2.89
N ALA A 310 -19.18 2.35 -4.20
CA ALA A 310 -20.52 2.35 -4.78
C ALA A 310 -21.25 1.00 -4.57
N LEU A 311 -20.57 -0.13 -4.80
CA LEU A 311 -21.13 -1.48 -4.62
C LEU A 311 -21.54 -1.76 -3.17
N SER A 312 -20.78 -1.24 -2.21
CA SER A 312 -21.06 -1.39 -0.78
C SER A 312 -22.09 -0.38 -0.25
N GLY A 313 -22.69 0.45 -1.11
CA GLY A 313 -23.68 1.47 -0.73
C GLY A 313 -23.09 2.63 0.06
N THR A 314 -21.77 2.78 0.07
CA THR A 314 -21.05 3.83 0.81
C THR A 314 -20.12 4.63 -0.12
N PRO A 315 -20.68 5.27 -1.16
CA PRO A 315 -19.90 5.93 -2.20
C PRO A 315 -18.97 7.01 -1.64
N VAL A 316 -17.89 7.30 -2.36
CA VAL A 316 -17.03 8.46 -2.06
C VAL A 316 -17.85 9.74 -2.09
N GLN A 317 -17.47 10.71 -1.26
CA GLN A 317 -18.15 11.99 -1.09
C GLN A 317 -17.29 13.15 -1.59
N ALA A 318 -17.91 14.32 -1.78
CA ALA A 318 -17.16 15.55 -2.01
C ALA A 318 -16.25 15.85 -0.81
N GLY A 319 -14.98 16.15 -1.09
CA GLY A 319 -13.96 16.41 -0.08
C GLY A 319 -13.21 15.16 0.41
N ASP A 320 -13.62 13.95 0.02
CA ASP A 320 -12.85 12.74 0.32
C ASP A 320 -11.48 12.80 -0.35
N VAL A 321 -10.49 12.25 0.35
CA VAL A 321 -9.11 12.04 -0.12
C VAL A 321 -8.87 10.56 -0.32
N LEU A 322 -8.28 10.18 -1.44
CA LEU A 322 -7.76 8.83 -1.65
C LEU A 322 -6.23 8.87 -1.72
N LEU A 323 -5.55 8.10 -0.88
CA LEU A 323 -4.14 7.72 -1.06
C LEU A 323 -4.12 6.45 -1.91
N SER A 324 -3.59 6.55 -3.13
CA SER A 324 -3.78 5.55 -4.19
C SER A 324 -3.05 4.23 -3.95
N GLY A 325 -2.09 4.19 -3.05
CA GLY A 325 -1.14 3.10 -2.82
C GLY A 325 0.28 3.47 -3.24
N ALA A 326 1.25 2.86 -2.57
CA ALA A 326 2.68 3.12 -2.68
C ALA A 326 3.22 3.05 -4.13
N LEU A 327 4.07 4.02 -4.48
CA LEU A 327 4.80 4.05 -5.76
C LEU A 327 6.18 3.40 -5.70
N ALA A 328 6.66 3.11 -4.49
CA ALA A 328 7.97 2.54 -4.18
C ALA A 328 7.89 1.77 -2.85
N PRO A 329 8.85 0.88 -2.54
CA PRO A 329 8.90 0.21 -1.24
C PRO A 329 8.94 1.22 -0.07
N MET A 330 8.18 0.95 0.98
CA MET A 330 8.19 1.76 2.20
C MET A 330 9.56 1.72 2.90
N LEU A 331 9.95 2.85 3.51
CA LEU A 331 11.23 2.97 4.22
C LEU A 331 11.03 3.38 5.68
N PRO A 332 11.83 2.86 6.63
CA PRO A 332 11.81 3.35 8.00
C PRO A 332 12.24 4.81 8.06
N ILE A 333 11.60 5.57 8.95
CA ILE A 333 11.96 6.96 9.24
C ILE A 333 12.41 7.11 10.69
N ARG A 334 13.21 8.13 10.97
CA ARG A 334 13.75 8.42 12.29
C ARG A 334 13.72 9.93 12.56
N ALA A 335 13.64 10.29 13.83
CA ALA A 335 13.89 11.66 14.27
C ALA A 335 15.22 12.18 13.68
N GLY A 336 15.16 13.37 13.10
CA GLY A 336 16.26 14.02 12.37
C GLY A 336 16.25 13.78 10.85
N ASP A 337 15.41 12.90 10.30
CA ASP A 337 15.29 12.75 8.84
C ASP A 337 14.67 14.00 8.18
N TYR A 338 15.07 14.29 6.95
CA TYR A 338 14.46 15.32 6.12
C TYR A 338 14.07 14.74 4.77
N LEU A 339 12.79 14.45 4.63
CA LEU A 339 12.25 13.77 3.46
C LEU A 339 11.80 14.78 2.42
N SER A 340 12.16 14.52 1.16
CA SER A 340 11.64 15.25 0.00
C SER A 340 11.27 14.25 -1.08
N VAL A 341 10.06 14.32 -1.60
CA VAL A 341 9.65 13.59 -2.80
C VAL A 341 9.52 14.55 -3.98
N ASP A 342 10.05 14.16 -5.13
CA ASP A 342 9.85 14.81 -6.42
C ASP A 342 9.08 13.86 -7.34
N MET A 343 7.90 14.28 -7.79
CA MET A 343 7.02 13.55 -8.70
C MET A 343 6.86 14.26 -10.05
N GLY A 344 7.89 14.99 -10.48
CA GLY A 344 7.94 15.68 -11.77
C GLY A 344 6.82 16.70 -11.93
N HIS A 345 5.85 16.40 -12.80
CA HIS A 345 4.76 17.34 -13.12
C HIS A 345 3.77 17.56 -11.97
N LEU A 346 3.76 16.68 -10.96
CA LEU A 346 2.99 16.88 -9.72
C LEU A 346 3.74 17.67 -8.65
N GLY A 347 5.00 18.06 -8.93
CA GLY A 347 5.82 18.88 -8.05
C GLY A 347 6.47 18.08 -6.91
N THR A 348 6.81 18.81 -5.85
CA THR A 348 7.55 18.29 -4.69
C THR A 348 6.74 18.39 -3.40
N LEU A 349 7.05 17.50 -2.45
CA LEU A 349 6.53 17.53 -1.09
C LEU A 349 7.65 17.20 -0.11
N GLU A 350 7.73 17.94 0.99
CA GLU A 350 8.80 17.86 1.96
C GLU A 350 8.26 17.71 3.38
N CYS A 351 8.94 16.93 4.22
CA CYS A 351 8.61 16.74 5.61
C CYS A 351 9.89 16.53 6.44
N ALA A 352 10.07 17.35 7.49
CA ALA A 352 11.09 17.09 8.50
C ALA A 352 10.53 16.16 9.58
N ILE A 353 11.29 15.14 9.97
CA ILE A 353 10.92 14.20 11.02
C ILE A 353 11.61 14.65 12.31
N ASN A 354 10.82 15.03 13.31
CA ASN A 354 11.32 15.49 14.61
C ASN A 354 11.34 14.36 15.64
#